data_AF-A0A851ZXW8-F1
#
_entry.id   AF-A0A851ZXW8-F1
#
_cell.length_a   1.000
_cell.length_b   1.000
_cell.length_c   1.000
_cell.angle_alpha   90.00
_cell.angle_beta   90.00
_cell.angle_gamma   90.00
#
_symmetry.space_group_name_H-M   'P 1'
#
loop_
_entity.id
_entity.type
_entity.pdbx_description
1 polymer ?
#
loop_
_entity_poly.entity_id
_entity_poly.type
_entity_poly.pdbx_seq_one_letter_code
_entity_poly.pdbx_strand_id
1 'polypeptide(L)'
;RSEEREWGPRPDTSCRRDIRDTSCCRNITATSCLHPATAGSLGLDLAAAVDVTLMTNRPERIPTGVKGPLILNGQRCGALLLGRSSTTMLGLFVLTGVIDADYTGEIQIMVYTLYPPIKITKGQRIAQLVPLSQMTSRIPSFTGQTRNEKGFGSTAVTLLTVDLQNRPKQKVEITHGHQSITLYGLLDTGADTSIISPEAWPQHWPLFPSSNMLTGVGGFTLASRSPPLSVCIDNQQVSAVFSVVQLPPTVSCLIGRDILTQLGVLL
;
A
#
# COMPACT_ATOMS: atom_id res chain seq x y z
N ARG A 1 -54.13 -38.51 13.81
CA ARG A 1 -53.34 -39.76 13.84
C ARG A 1 -52.00 -39.42 13.20
N SER A 2 -51.14 -38.58 13.80
CA SER A 2 -50.49 -38.71 15.12
C SER A 2 -49.68 -39.99 15.18
N GLU A 3 -48.44 -39.94 14.71
CA GLU A 3 -47.38 -40.86 15.10
C GLU A 3 -46.11 -40.03 15.35
N GLU A 4 -45.90 -39.71 16.62
CA GLU A 4 -44.61 -39.37 17.19
C GLU A 4 -43.72 -40.61 17.18
N ARG A 5 -42.43 -40.46 16.85
CA ARG A 5 -41.40 -41.38 17.32
C ARG A 5 -40.29 -40.58 17.98
N GLU A 6 -40.15 -40.84 19.27
CA GLU A 6 -39.16 -40.33 20.20
C GLU A 6 -37.74 -40.63 19.71
N TRP A 7 -36.87 -39.61 19.76
CA TRP A 7 -35.43 -39.76 19.61
C TRP A 7 -34.80 -39.92 21.00
N GLY A 8 -34.26 -41.11 21.30
CA GLY A 8 -33.53 -41.39 22.53
C GLY A 8 -32.19 -40.62 22.63
N PRO A 9 -31.60 -40.52 23.83
CA PRO A 9 -30.46 -39.65 24.10
C PRO A 9 -29.18 -40.10 23.37
N ARG A 10 -28.41 -39.12 22.88
CA ARG A 10 -27.11 -39.34 22.20
C ARG A 10 -26.06 -39.80 23.21
N PRO A 11 -25.20 -40.79 22.89
CA PRO A 11 -24.08 -41.13 23.75
C PRO A 11 -22.98 -40.08 23.65
N ASP A 12 -22.70 -39.42 24.78
CA ASP A 12 -21.43 -38.77 25.06
C ASP A 12 -20.30 -39.80 25.02
N THR A 13 -19.30 -39.58 24.17
CA THR A 13 -18.00 -40.25 24.29
C THR A 13 -16.89 -39.22 24.33
N SER A 14 -16.61 -38.80 25.57
CA SER A 14 -15.36 -38.20 26.01
C SER A 14 -14.19 -39.13 25.69
N CYS A 15 -13.39 -38.81 24.67
CA CYS A 15 -12.06 -39.39 24.57
C CYS A 15 -11.11 -38.64 25.50
N ARG A 16 -10.81 -39.29 26.63
CA ARG A 16 -9.76 -38.97 27.59
C ARG A 16 -8.45 -38.71 26.84
N ARG A 17 -7.88 -37.51 26.98
CA ARG A 17 -6.51 -37.22 26.56
C ARG A 17 -5.57 -37.72 27.65
N ASP A 18 -4.73 -38.67 27.30
CA ASP A 18 -3.55 -39.01 28.08
C ASP A 18 -2.61 -37.80 28.13
N ILE A 19 -2.50 -37.24 29.32
CA ILE A 19 -1.48 -36.27 29.71
C ILE A 19 -0.21 -37.09 29.96
N ARG A 20 0.67 -37.17 28.97
CA ARG A 20 2.10 -37.52 29.13
C ARG A 20 2.81 -37.45 27.77
N ASP A 21 3.21 -36.24 27.38
CA ASP A 21 4.56 -36.00 26.86
C ASP A 21 4.79 -34.50 26.69
N THR A 22 5.42 -33.87 27.68
CA THR A 22 5.75 -32.42 27.68
C THR A 22 7.26 -32.19 27.50
N SER A 23 7.98 -33.18 26.97
CA SER A 23 9.45 -33.18 26.96
C SER A 23 10.10 -32.83 25.60
N CYS A 24 9.33 -32.65 24.53
CA CYS A 24 9.84 -32.38 23.18
C CYS A 24 9.56 -30.96 22.67
N CYS A 25 9.61 -29.94 23.54
CA CYS A 25 9.39 -28.53 23.16
C CYS A 25 10.63 -27.67 23.39
N ARG A 26 11.78 -28.05 22.83
CA ARG A 26 12.96 -27.20 22.79
C ARG A 26 13.58 -27.29 21.41
N ASN A 27 13.52 -26.19 20.66
CA ASN A 27 13.97 -25.95 19.27
C ASN A 27 12.94 -26.28 18.18
N ILE A 28 11.86 -25.50 18.15
CA ILE A 28 10.83 -25.60 17.13
C ILE A 28 10.88 -24.35 16.24
N THR A 29 11.36 -24.50 15.01
CA THR A 29 11.19 -23.52 13.92
C THR A 29 9.70 -23.30 13.64
N ALA A 30 9.29 -22.03 13.45
CA ALA A 30 7.89 -21.56 13.38
C ALA A 30 6.98 -22.25 12.32
N THR A 31 7.51 -23.09 11.44
CA THR A 31 6.74 -23.92 10.50
C THR A 31 5.98 -25.07 11.18
N SER A 32 6.27 -25.39 12.44
CA SER A 32 5.63 -26.50 13.17
C SER A 32 4.18 -26.27 13.61
N CYS A 33 3.61 -25.07 13.38
CA CYS A 33 2.26 -24.72 13.82
C CYS A 33 1.25 -24.66 12.66
N LEU A 34 1.72 -24.85 11.42
CA LEU A 34 0.85 -24.93 10.25
C LEU A 34 0.27 -26.34 10.15
N HIS A 35 -1.01 -26.47 10.47
CA HIS A 35 -1.73 -27.73 10.35
C HIS A 35 -3.06 -27.54 9.64
N PRO A 36 -3.49 -28.55 8.84
CA PRO A 36 -4.84 -28.60 8.35
C PRO A 36 -5.81 -28.80 9.52
N ALA A 37 -6.99 -28.18 9.46
CA ALA A 37 -8.01 -28.33 10.50
C ALA A 37 -8.57 -29.76 10.57
N THR A 38 -8.65 -30.43 9.42
CA THR A 38 -9.12 -31.81 9.26
C THR A 38 -8.32 -32.51 8.16
N ALA A 39 -8.40 -33.85 8.07
CA ALA A 39 -7.72 -34.62 7.02
C ALA A 39 -8.13 -34.23 5.58
N GLY A 40 -9.34 -33.66 5.40
CA GLY A 40 -9.82 -33.18 4.12
C GLY A 40 -9.64 -31.68 3.89
N SER A 41 -8.95 -30.97 4.79
CA SER A 41 -8.73 -29.53 4.66
C SER A 41 -7.70 -29.22 3.59
N LEU A 42 -8.01 -28.29 2.70
CA LEU A 42 -7.08 -27.78 1.70
C LEU A 42 -6.09 -26.75 2.28
N GLY A 43 -6.55 -26.02 3.29
CA GLY A 43 -5.80 -24.92 3.90
C GLY A 43 -5.07 -25.31 5.18
N LEU A 44 -3.94 -24.68 5.42
CA LEU A 44 -3.21 -24.65 6.69
C LEU A 44 -3.60 -23.37 7.42
N ASP A 45 -4.19 -23.48 8.61
CA ASP A 45 -4.64 -22.29 9.34
C ASP A 45 -3.45 -21.40 9.75
N LEU A 46 -3.62 -20.09 9.63
CA LEU A 46 -2.68 -19.06 10.05
C LEU A 46 -3.25 -18.21 11.18
N ALA A 47 -2.43 -17.99 12.21
CA ALA A 47 -2.78 -17.21 13.39
C ALA A 47 -2.05 -15.87 13.45
N ALA A 48 -2.68 -14.88 14.10
CA ALA A 48 -2.03 -13.62 14.44
C ALA A 48 -0.94 -13.82 15.50
N ALA A 49 0.24 -13.24 15.31
CA ALA A 49 1.35 -13.32 16.28
C ALA A 49 1.22 -12.33 17.44
N VAL A 50 0.38 -11.31 17.30
CA VAL A 50 0.19 -10.21 18.24
C VAL A 50 -1.29 -9.85 18.36
N ASP A 51 -1.66 -9.18 19.45
CA ASP A 51 -2.97 -8.55 19.57
C ASP A 51 -3.04 -7.33 18.63
N VAL A 52 -4.13 -7.24 17.86
CA VAL A 52 -4.36 -6.14 16.91
C VAL A 52 -5.79 -5.63 17.07
N THR A 53 -5.97 -4.32 17.01
CA THR A 53 -7.31 -3.72 16.93
C THR A 53 -7.38 -2.87 15.67
N LEU A 54 -8.21 -3.29 14.72
CA LEU A 54 -8.46 -2.54 13.49
C LEU A 54 -9.41 -1.40 13.80
N MET A 55 -8.90 -0.17 13.77
CA MET A 55 -9.67 1.04 14.11
C MET A 55 -10.27 1.74 12.88
N THR A 56 -9.87 1.33 11.69
CA THR A 56 -10.31 1.94 10.42
C THR A 56 -10.68 0.88 9.40
N ASN A 57 -11.19 1.30 8.26
CA ASN A 57 -11.46 0.44 7.11
C ASN A 57 -10.26 0.31 6.15
N ARG A 58 -9.08 0.86 6.51
CA ARG A 58 -7.88 0.75 5.68
C ARG A 58 -7.25 -0.64 5.84
N PRO A 59 -6.62 -1.17 4.77
CA PRO A 59 -5.86 -2.40 4.88
C PRO A 59 -4.71 -2.28 5.88
N GLU A 60 -4.60 -3.26 6.78
CA GLU A 60 -3.54 -3.40 7.76
C GLU A 60 -2.84 -4.76 7.61
N ARG A 61 -1.58 -4.84 8.02
CA ARG A 61 -0.79 -6.07 7.99
C ARG A 61 -0.68 -6.65 9.39
N ILE A 62 -1.01 -7.93 9.52
CA ILE A 62 -0.92 -8.66 10.78
C ILE A 62 0.21 -9.69 10.67
N PRO A 63 1.24 -9.61 11.54
CA PRO A 63 2.32 -10.59 11.56
C PRO A 63 1.80 -11.95 12.01
N THR A 64 2.43 -13.03 11.50
CA THR A 64 2.09 -14.42 11.86
C THR A 64 3.22 -15.13 12.60
N GLY A 65 4.44 -14.58 12.53
CA GLY A 65 5.66 -15.25 12.98
C GLY A 65 6.09 -16.42 12.08
N VAL A 66 5.31 -16.75 11.05
CA VAL A 66 5.62 -17.83 10.11
C VAL A 66 6.47 -17.26 8.98
N LYS A 67 7.65 -17.85 8.76
CA LYS A 67 8.52 -17.50 7.64
C LYS A 67 8.47 -18.55 6.54
N GLY A 68 8.62 -18.09 5.30
CA GLY A 68 8.88 -18.98 4.17
C GLY A 68 10.35 -19.47 4.15
N PRO A 69 10.72 -20.34 3.20
CA PRO A 69 9.86 -20.92 2.17
C PRO A 69 8.91 -21.97 2.75
N LEU A 70 7.72 -22.11 2.16
CA LEU A 70 6.78 -23.15 2.56
C LEU A 70 7.27 -24.52 2.06
N ILE A 71 7.51 -25.44 2.99
CA ILE A 71 7.97 -26.80 2.71
C ILE A 71 6.93 -27.78 3.25
N LEU A 72 6.31 -28.55 2.37
CA LEU A 72 5.33 -29.58 2.71
C LEU A 72 5.78 -30.91 2.12
N ASN A 73 5.77 -31.96 2.94
CA ASN A 73 6.22 -33.31 2.54
C ASN A 73 7.62 -33.31 1.88
N GLY A 74 8.53 -32.47 2.40
CA GLY A 74 9.89 -32.33 1.88
C GLY A 74 10.02 -31.55 0.56
N GLN A 75 8.92 -31.02 0.02
CA GLN A 75 8.92 -30.24 -1.21
C GLN A 75 8.57 -28.78 -0.94
N ARG A 76 9.30 -27.88 -1.60
CA ARG A 76 9.00 -26.44 -1.60
C ARG A 76 7.79 -26.18 -2.50
N CYS A 77 6.84 -25.39 -2.01
CA CYS A 77 5.66 -24.98 -2.76
C CYS A 77 5.34 -23.50 -2.55
N GLY A 78 4.53 -22.94 -3.45
CA GLY A 78 3.89 -21.64 -3.22
C GLY A 78 2.57 -21.83 -2.45
N ALA A 79 1.90 -20.73 -2.13
CA ALA A 79 0.58 -20.79 -1.51
C ALA A 79 -0.29 -19.56 -1.83
N LEU A 80 -1.60 -19.76 -1.78
CA LEU A 80 -2.56 -18.66 -1.68
C LEU A 80 -2.87 -18.39 -0.21
N LEU A 81 -2.69 -17.15 0.21
CA LEU A 81 -3.19 -16.65 1.48
C LEU A 81 -4.64 -16.22 1.31
N LEU A 82 -5.56 -16.87 2.03
CA LEU A 82 -7.00 -16.64 1.95
C LEU A 82 -7.62 -16.43 3.33
N GLY A 83 -8.77 -15.75 3.36
CA GLY A 83 -9.59 -15.62 4.55
C GLY A 83 -10.22 -16.95 4.97
N ARG A 84 -10.54 -17.08 6.27
CA ARG A 84 -11.37 -18.17 6.78
C ARG A 84 -12.83 -17.76 6.65
N SER A 85 -13.72 -18.68 6.28
CA SER A 85 -15.15 -18.39 6.20
C SER A 85 -15.69 -17.79 7.51
N SER A 86 -15.24 -18.34 8.64
CA SER A 86 -15.57 -17.84 9.99
C SER A 86 -15.18 -16.38 10.21
N THR A 87 -14.00 -15.94 9.78
CA THR A 87 -13.58 -14.54 9.96
C THR A 87 -14.28 -13.60 8.99
N THR A 88 -14.52 -14.03 7.76
CA THR A 88 -15.30 -13.26 6.78
C THR A 88 -16.71 -12.98 7.31
N MET A 89 -17.35 -13.97 7.94
CA MET A 89 -18.68 -13.78 8.56
C MET A 89 -18.68 -12.81 9.74
N LEU A 90 -17.52 -12.60 10.39
CA LEU A 90 -17.34 -11.60 11.44
C LEU A 90 -16.95 -10.21 10.90
N GLY A 91 -16.98 -10.01 9.57
CA GLY A 91 -16.64 -8.73 8.94
C GLY A 91 -15.14 -8.46 8.84
N LEU A 92 -14.29 -9.47 9.03
CA LEU A 92 -12.85 -9.40 8.80
C LEU A 92 -12.50 -10.03 7.45
N PHE A 93 -12.09 -9.19 6.50
CA PHE A 93 -11.74 -9.61 5.15
C PHE A 93 -10.22 -9.71 5.02
N VAL A 94 -9.74 -10.88 4.61
CA VAL A 94 -8.33 -11.08 4.26
C VAL A 94 -8.16 -10.79 2.77
N LEU A 95 -7.24 -9.89 2.44
CA LEU A 95 -6.85 -9.64 1.07
C LEU A 95 -6.02 -10.82 0.56
N THR A 96 -6.39 -11.36 -0.59
CA THR A 96 -5.71 -12.50 -1.20
C THR A 96 -4.23 -12.19 -1.41
N GLY A 97 -3.36 -13.07 -0.92
CA GLY A 97 -1.92 -12.99 -1.15
C GLY A 97 -1.41 -14.18 -1.95
N VAL A 98 -0.42 -13.94 -2.82
CA VAL A 98 0.38 -15.01 -3.44
C VAL A 98 1.70 -15.08 -2.69
N ILE A 99 1.97 -16.24 -2.10
CA ILE A 99 3.24 -16.53 -1.44
C ILE A 99 4.08 -17.35 -2.41
N ASP A 100 5.13 -16.73 -2.93
CA ASP A 100 6.04 -17.38 -3.87
C ASP A 100 6.82 -18.51 -3.18
N ALA A 101 7.16 -19.55 -3.95
CA ALA A 101 7.87 -20.72 -3.44
C ALA A 101 9.26 -20.36 -2.87
N ASP A 102 9.91 -19.34 -3.43
CA ASP A 102 11.23 -18.82 -3.01
C ASP A 102 11.14 -17.62 -2.05
N TYR A 103 9.95 -17.29 -1.53
CA TYR A 103 9.79 -16.28 -0.50
C TYR A 103 10.36 -16.77 0.83
N THR A 104 11.29 -16.02 1.42
CA THR A 104 11.96 -16.36 2.69
C THR A 104 11.56 -15.43 3.85
N GLY A 105 10.78 -14.39 3.56
CA GLY A 105 10.32 -13.43 4.56
C GLY A 105 9.20 -13.98 5.44
N GLU A 106 8.73 -13.14 6.36
CA GLU A 106 7.55 -13.44 7.17
C GLU A 106 6.27 -13.33 6.34
N ILE A 107 5.44 -14.36 6.40
CA ILE A 107 4.11 -14.35 5.80
C ILE A 107 3.23 -13.47 6.67
N GLN A 108 2.82 -12.31 6.17
CA GLN A 108 1.91 -11.40 6.88
C GLN A 108 0.50 -11.48 6.30
N ILE A 109 -0.51 -11.35 7.15
CA ILE A 109 -1.92 -11.38 6.76
C ILE A 109 -2.36 -9.95 6.49
N MET A 110 -2.73 -9.66 5.25
CA MET A 110 -3.32 -8.37 4.89
C MET A 110 -4.81 -8.44 5.16
N VAL A 111 -5.32 -7.57 6.01
CA VAL A 111 -6.74 -7.55 6.40
C VAL A 111 -7.34 -6.17 6.30
N TYR A 112 -8.64 -6.10 6.11
CA TYR A 112 -9.43 -4.90 6.38
C TYR A 112 -10.78 -5.33 6.98
N THR A 113 -11.48 -4.36 7.58
CA THR A 113 -12.84 -4.56 8.05
C THR A 113 -13.76 -3.47 7.51
N LEU A 114 -15.03 -3.84 7.28
CA LEU A 114 -16.09 -2.88 6.96
C LEU A 114 -16.68 -2.22 8.21
N TYR A 115 -16.47 -2.80 9.39
CA TYR A 115 -17.14 -2.41 10.63
C TYR A 115 -16.13 -2.28 11.80
N PRO A 116 -15.22 -1.28 11.76
CA PRO A 116 -14.33 -1.04 12.90
C PRO A 116 -15.11 -0.56 14.14
N PRO A 117 -14.67 -0.87 15.37
CA PRO A 117 -13.44 -1.59 15.69
C PRO A 117 -13.59 -3.13 15.69
N ILE A 118 -12.59 -3.85 15.14
CA ILE A 118 -12.45 -5.31 15.31
C ILE A 118 -11.18 -5.61 16.10
N LYS A 119 -11.33 -6.36 17.20
CA LYS A 119 -10.21 -6.89 17.97
C LYS A 119 -9.85 -8.30 17.50
N ILE A 120 -8.58 -8.50 17.22
CA ILE A 120 -7.96 -9.78 16.88
C ILE A 120 -6.97 -10.12 17.99
N THR A 121 -7.13 -11.28 18.58
CA THR A 121 -6.26 -11.74 19.67
C THR A 121 -5.07 -12.51 19.15
N LYS A 122 -3.92 -12.40 19.82
CA LYS A 122 -2.75 -13.24 19.55
C LYS A 122 -3.14 -14.72 19.61
N GLY A 123 -2.72 -15.47 18.60
CA GLY A 123 -3.03 -16.89 18.43
C GLY A 123 -4.38 -17.17 17.74
N GLN A 124 -5.20 -16.15 17.49
CA GLN A 124 -6.45 -16.31 16.76
C GLN A 124 -6.17 -16.66 15.30
N ARG A 125 -6.74 -17.78 14.82
CA ARG A 125 -6.63 -18.24 13.43
C ARG A 125 -7.56 -17.40 12.55
N ILE A 126 -7.00 -16.50 11.74
CA ILE A 126 -7.76 -15.53 10.94
C ILE A 126 -7.63 -15.71 9.43
N ALA A 127 -6.63 -16.47 8.99
CA ALA A 127 -6.40 -16.76 7.58
C ALA A 127 -6.00 -18.23 7.40
N GLN A 128 -5.81 -18.65 6.16
CA GLN A 128 -5.30 -19.96 5.81
C GLN A 128 -4.39 -19.87 4.59
N LEU A 129 -3.37 -20.73 4.53
CA LEU A 129 -2.56 -20.95 3.34
C LEU A 129 -3.10 -22.15 2.58
N VAL A 130 -3.45 -21.99 1.31
CA VAL A 130 -3.77 -23.09 0.40
C VAL A 130 -2.53 -23.37 -0.45
N PRO A 131 -1.79 -24.46 -0.21
CA PRO A 131 -0.56 -24.75 -0.93
C PRO A 131 -0.82 -25.04 -2.42
N LEU A 132 0.07 -24.54 -3.28
CA LEU A 132 0.02 -24.75 -4.72
C LEU A 132 1.39 -25.15 -5.27
N SER A 133 1.37 -26.08 -6.22
CA SER A 133 2.56 -26.45 -6.98
C SER A 133 3.00 -25.33 -7.91
N GLN A 134 4.30 -25.04 -7.96
CA GLN A 134 4.86 -24.01 -8.85
C GLN A 134 4.93 -24.50 -10.31
N MET A 135 3.87 -24.22 -11.08
CA MET A 135 3.81 -24.58 -12.50
C MET A 135 4.76 -23.78 -13.39
N THR A 136 5.24 -22.62 -12.92
CA THR A 136 6.16 -21.74 -13.67
C THR A 136 7.64 -22.07 -13.48
N SER A 137 7.98 -23.10 -12.70
CA SER A 137 9.38 -23.44 -12.35
C SER A 137 10.30 -23.70 -13.54
N ARG A 138 9.75 -24.11 -14.69
CA ARG A 138 10.51 -24.37 -15.93
C ARG A 138 10.52 -23.18 -16.90
N ILE A 139 9.86 -22.08 -16.55
CA ILE A 139 9.82 -20.85 -17.35
C ILE A 139 10.96 -19.94 -16.85
N PRO A 140 11.85 -19.46 -17.73
CA PRO A 140 12.95 -18.59 -17.32
C PRO A 140 12.43 -17.27 -16.74
N SER A 141 13.04 -16.81 -15.66
CA SER A 141 12.74 -15.52 -15.04
C SER A 141 13.30 -14.37 -15.87
N PHE A 142 12.55 -13.27 -15.97
CA PHE A 142 12.96 -12.07 -16.70
C PHE A 142 14.11 -11.31 -16.01
N THR A 143 14.19 -11.36 -14.69
CA THR A 143 15.16 -10.57 -13.89
C THR A 143 16.28 -11.41 -13.31
N GLY A 144 16.20 -12.75 -13.40
CA GLY A 144 17.16 -13.68 -12.79
C GLY A 144 17.27 -13.60 -11.26
N GLN A 145 16.47 -12.75 -10.60
CA GLN A 145 16.51 -12.52 -9.16
C GLN A 145 15.45 -13.37 -8.44
N THR A 146 15.81 -13.86 -7.25
CA THR A 146 14.88 -14.52 -6.32
C THR A 146 14.10 -13.49 -5.51
N ARG A 147 12.90 -13.87 -5.07
CA ARG A 147 12.03 -13.02 -4.26
C ARG A 147 12.65 -12.73 -2.88
N ASN A 148 13.23 -13.73 -2.23
CA ASN A 148 13.81 -13.66 -0.88
C ASN A 148 12.81 -13.03 0.11
N GLU A 149 13.23 -12.05 0.92
CA GLU A 149 12.37 -11.36 1.89
C GLU A 149 11.57 -10.20 1.28
N LYS A 150 11.74 -9.91 -0.03
CA LYS A 150 11.12 -8.75 -0.69
C LYS A 150 9.64 -9.02 -0.96
N GLY A 151 8.73 -8.34 -0.25
CA GLY A 151 7.28 -8.42 -0.41
C GLY A 151 6.60 -7.06 -0.36
N PHE A 152 5.27 -7.03 -0.47
CA PHE A 152 4.43 -5.83 -0.21
C PHE A 152 4.81 -4.57 -0.99
N GLY A 153 4.87 -4.65 -2.32
CA GLY A 153 5.18 -3.49 -3.17
C GLY A 153 6.67 -3.25 -3.39
N SER A 154 7.56 -4.16 -2.99
CA SER A 154 9.01 -4.09 -3.22
C SER A 154 9.45 -4.00 -4.70
N THR A 155 8.53 -4.18 -5.64
CA THR A 155 8.79 -4.16 -7.08
C THR A 155 8.03 -3.04 -7.80
N ALA A 156 7.02 -2.42 -7.17
CA ALA A 156 6.15 -1.46 -7.82
C ALA A 156 5.62 -0.42 -6.82
N VAL A 157 5.71 0.85 -7.20
CA VAL A 157 5.08 1.97 -6.48
C VAL A 157 3.69 2.17 -7.09
N THR A 158 2.65 1.63 -6.43
CA THR A 158 1.27 2.01 -6.75
C THR A 158 0.95 3.31 -6.02
N LEU A 159 0.93 4.43 -6.74
CA LEU A 159 0.57 5.73 -6.18
C LEU A 159 -0.96 5.82 -6.07
N LEU A 160 -1.45 5.98 -4.85
CA LEU A 160 -2.84 6.33 -4.61
C LEU A 160 -3.07 7.78 -5.05
N THR A 161 -3.75 7.98 -6.17
CA THR A 161 -4.26 9.30 -6.56
C THR A 161 -5.57 9.56 -5.84
N VAL A 162 -5.54 10.32 -4.74
CA VAL A 162 -6.76 10.80 -4.08
C VAL A 162 -7.20 12.09 -4.75
N ASP A 163 -8.46 12.18 -5.12
CA ASP A 163 -9.05 13.46 -5.51
C ASP A 163 -9.23 14.32 -4.25
N LEU A 164 -8.37 15.32 -4.08
CA LEU A 164 -8.44 16.25 -2.98
C LEU A 164 -9.44 17.36 -3.36
N GLN A 165 -10.63 17.33 -2.77
CA GLN A 165 -11.64 18.40 -2.93
C GLN A 165 -11.04 19.78 -2.62
N ASN A 166 -10.17 19.85 -1.61
CA ASN A 166 -9.36 21.01 -1.28
C ASN A 166 -7.88 20.62 -1.34
N ARG A 167 -7.17 21.13 -2.34
CA ARG A 167 -5.70 21.02 -2.38
C ARG A 167 -5.10 22.12 -1.50
N PRO A 168 -4.14 21.81 -0.62
CA PRO A 168 -3.44 22.85 0.13
C PRO A 168 -2.70 23.74 -0.86
N LYS A 169 -3.14 25.00 -0.97
CA LYS A 169 -2.52 26.02 -1.81
C LYS A 169 -1.86 27.04 -0.90
N GLN A 170 -0.67 27.47 -1.27
CA GLN A 170 0.07 28.50 -0.58
C GLN A 170 -0.13 29.84 -1.29
N LYS A 171 -0.26 30.94 -0.52
CA LYS A 171 -0.26 32.28 -1.11
C LYS A 171 1.17 32.59 -1.60
N VAL A 172 1.28 32.96 -2.87
CA VAL A 172 2.54 33.28 -3.53
C VAL A 172 2.43 34.67 -4.16
N GLU A 173 3.33 35.55 -3.80
CA GLU A 173 3.45 36.87 -4.43
C GLU A 173 4.59 36.84 -5.43
N ILE A 174 4.29 37.18 -6.69
CA ILE A 174 5.25 37.14 -7.79
C ILE A 174 5.43 38.56 -8.30
N THR A 175 6.67 39.02 -8.38
CA THR A 175 7.03 40.39 -8.72
C THR A 175 7.94 40.43 -9.94
N HIS A 176 7.59 41.28 -10.90
CA HIS A 176 8.40 41.65 -12.05
C HIS A 176 8.53 43.17 -12.11
N GLY A 177 9.74 43.70 -11.87
CA GLY A 177 9.96 45.15 -11.79
C GLY A 177 9.13 45.79 -10.67
N HIS A 178 8.26 46.73 -11.03
CA HIS A 178 7.38 47.45 -10.09
C HIS A 178 5.98 46.86 -9.96
N GLN A 179 5.73 45.70 -10.58
CA GLN A 179 4.42 45.06 -10.62
C GLN A 179 4.44 43.75 -9.87
N SER A 180 3.38 43.46 -9.12
CA SER A 180 3.22 42.22 -8.38
C SER A 180 1.84 41.62 -8.63
N ILE A 181 1.80 40.29 -8.71
CA ILE A 181 0.57 39.50 -8.70
C ILE A 181 0.56 38.56 -7.50
N THR A 182 -0.63 38.21 -7.03
CA THR A 182 -0.81 37.22 -5.96
C THR A 182 -1.56 36.03 -6.52
N LEU A 183 -0.97 34.84 -6.37
CA LEU A 183 -1.56 33.57 -6.78
C LEU A 183 -1.64 32.61 -5.59
N TYR A 184 -2.49 31.59 -5.72
CA TYR A 184 -2.54 30.47 -4.79
C TYR A 184 -1.94 29.24 -5.46
N GLY A 185 -0.67 28.99 -5.19
CA GLY A 185 0.12 27.94 -5.81
C GLY A 185 0.02 26.60 -5.08
N LEU A 186 -0.09 25.50 -5.84
CA LEU A 186 0.06 24.15 -5.29
C LEU A 186 1.55 23.88 -5.07
N LEU A 187 1.94 23.49 -3.86
CA LEU A 187 3.31 23.03 -3.60
C LEU A 187 3.46 21.60 -4.12
N ASP A 188 4.38 21.38 -5.07
CA ASP A 188 4.55 20.09 -5.73
C ASP A 188 6.03 19.68 -5.76
N THR A 189 6.39 18.74 -4.88
CA THR A 189 7.74 18.19 -4.80
C THR A 189 8.10 17.30 -5.99
N GLY A 190 7.12 16.86 -6.78
CA GLY A 190 7.31 16.06 -7.98
C GLY A 190 7.61 16.87 -9.25
N ALA A 191 7.41 18.19 -9.21
CA ALA A 191 7.65 19.05 -10.35
C ALA A 191 9.02 19.72 -10.30
N ASP A 192 9.79 19.64 -11.38
CA ASP A 192 11.15 20.20 -11.44
C ASP A 192 11.17 21.72 -11.55
N THR A 193 10.13 22.28 -12.17
CA THR A 193 9.98 23.71 -12.46
C THR A 193 8.64 24.20 -11.97
N SER A 194 8.59 25.46 -11.55
CA SER A 194 7.34 26.12 -11.21
C SER A 194 6.57 26.54 -12.46
N ILE A 195 5.25 26.45 -12.42
CA ILE A 195 4.35 26.64 -13.57
C ILE A 195 3.25 27.64 -13.22
N ILE A 196 2.93 28.55 -14.14
CA ILE A 196 1.75 29.44 -14.07
C ILE A 196 0.86 29.14 -15.28
N SER A 197 -0.46 29.11 -15.06
CA SER A 197 -1.40 28.94 -16.18
C SER A 197 -1.47 30.20 -17.05
N PRO A 198 -1.71 30.09 -18.36
CA PRO A 198 -1.79 31.25 -19.25
C PRO A 198 -2.85 32.28 -18.81
N GLU A 199 -3.95 31.82 -18.18
CA GLU A 199 -5.03 32.68 -17.69
C GLU A 199 -4.61 33.53 -16.49
N ALA A 200 -3.65 33.03 -15.69
CA ALA A 200 -3.10 33.72 -14.54
C ALA A 200 -1.88 34.59 -14.89
N TRP A 201 -1.34 34.45 -16.10
CA TRP A 201 -0.18 35.20 -16.56
C TRP A 201 -0.56 36.64 -17.00
N PRO A 202 0.10 37.69 -16.49
CA PRO A 202 -0.18 39.06 -16.94
C PRO A 202 0.22 39.26 -18.40
N GLN A 203 -0.73 39.66 -19.26
CA GLN A 203 -0.49 39.80 -20.71
C GLN A 203 0.63 40.78 -21.10
N HIS A 204 0.93 41.74 -20.23
CA HIS A 204 1.98 42.74 -20.46
C HIS A 204 3.36 42.29 -19.96
N TRP A 205 3.46 41.14 -19.28
CA TRP A 205 4.74 40.60 -18.85
C TRP A 205 5.41 39.83 -20.00
N PRO A 206 6.73 39.98 -20.16
CA PRO A 206 7.44 39.37 -21.28
C PRO A 206 7.45 37.84 -21.15
N LEU A 207 7.30 37.17 -22.29
CA LEU A 207 7.42 35.72 -22.42
C LEU A 207 8.41 35.38 -23.51
N PHE A 208 9.29 34.43 -23.20
CA PHE A 208 10.29 33.94 -24.14
C PHE A 208 9.87 32.54 -24.62
N PRO A 209 10.00 32.23 -25.92
CA PRO A 209 9.83 30.88 -26.40
C PRO A 209 10.89 29.96 -25.77
N SER A 210 10.50 28.75 -25.37
CA SER A 210 11.44 27.74 -24.91
C SER A 210 11.50 26.57 -25.87
N SER A 211 12.71 26.07 -26.12
CA SER A 211 12.94 24.77 -26.76
C SER A 211 12.77 23.60 -25.79
N ASN A 212 12.63 23.86 -24.49
CA ASN A 212 12.48 22.81 -23.48
C ASN A 212 11.02 22.36 -23.44
N MET A 213 10.81 21.05 -23.59
CA MET A 213 9.51 20.43 -23.40
C MET A 213 9.26 20.18 -21.91
N LEU A 214 8.08 20.57 -21.43
CA LEU A 214 7.57 20.04 -20.17
C LEU A 214 6.96 18.66 -20.43
N THR A 215 7.29 17.71 -19.57
CA THR A 215 6.70 16.36 -19.56
C THR A 215 5.97 16.18 -18.24
N GLY A 216 4.82 15.49 -18.26
CA GLY A 216 4.05 15.15 -17.05
C GLY A 216 2.76 15.95 -16.85
N VAL A 217 2.62 17.14 -17.44
CA VAL A 217 1.33 17.87 -17.47
C VAL A 217 0.55 17.46 -18.72
N GLY A 218 -0.17 16.33 -18.66
CA GLY A 218 -1.05 15.89 -19.74
C GLY A 218 -0.36 15.48 -21.07
N GLY A 219 0.98 15.39 -21.10
CA GLY A 219 1.75 14.97 -22.26
C GLY A 219 3.01 15.81 -22.48
N PHE A 220 3.40 15.97 -23.75
CA PHE A 220 4.49 16.85 -24.18
C PHE A 220 3.92 18.23 -24.51
N THR A 221 4.32 19.27 -23.78
CA THR A 221 3.86 20.64 -24.06
C THR A 221 5.02 21.60 -24.24
N LEU A 222 4.97 22.36 -25.33
CA LEU A 222 5.84 23.51 -25.57
C LEU A 222 5.51 24.58 -24.53
N ALA A 223 6.51 24.96 -23.73
CA ALA A 223 6.35 25.95 -22.68
C ALA A 223 6.91 27.30 -23.12
N SER A 224 6.18 28.39 -22.85
CA SER A 224 6.80 29.71 -22.76
C SER A 224 7.48 29.85 -21.39
N ARG A 225 8.53 30.67 -21.30
CA ARG A 225 9.21 30.96 -20.04
C ARG A 225 9.16 32.43 -19.69
N SER A 226 9.02 32.72 -18.39
CA SER A 226 9.16 34.05 -17.84
C SER A 226 10.64 34.52 -17.86
N PRO A 227 10.91 35.82 -17.71
CA PRO A 227 12.18 36.27 -17.14
C PRO A 227 12.33 35.76 -15.70
N PRO A 228 13.52 35.89 -15.07
CA PRO A 228 13.66 35.71 -13.64
C PRO A 228 12.69 36.62 -12.88
N LEU A 229 11.85 36.02 -12.05
CA LEU A 229 10.87 36.70 -11.21
C LEU A 229 11.33 36.65 -9.75
N SER A 230 10.92 37.64 -8.99
CA SER A 230 11.01 37.60 -7.53
C SER A 230 9.76 36.92 -6.99
N VAL A 231 9.91 35.90 -6.17
CA VAL A 231 8.81 35.13 -5.59
C VAL A 231 8.88 35.22 -4.08
N CYS A 232 7.79 35.63 -3.45
CA CYS A 232 7.65 35.71 -2.00
C CYS A 232 6.64 34.67 -1.52
N ILE A 233 7.07 33.80 -0.60
CA ILE A 233 6.26 32.78 0.08
C ILE A 233 6.63 32.83 1.57
N ASP A 234 5.64 33.01 2.45
CA ASP A 234 5.84 33.06 3.92
C ASP A 234 6.95 34.03 4.36
N ASN A 235 6.99 35.22 3.74
CA ASN A 235 8.01 36.27 3.96
C ASN A 235 9.44 35.88 3.56
N GLN A 236 9.63 34.75 2.89
CA GLN A 236 10.88 34.38 2.26
C GLN A 236 10.83 34.74 0.78
N GLN A 237 11.88 35.40 0.30
CA GLN A 237 11.99 35.87 -1.07
C GLN A 237 13.06 35.07 -1.82
N VAL A 238 12.68 34.51 -2.96
CA VAL A 238 13.53 33.71 -3.83
C VAL A 238 13.41 34.18 -5.28
N SER A 239 14.35 33.78 -6.14
CA SER A 239 14.27 34.08 -7.57
C SER A 239 14.10 32.82 -8.39
N ALA A 240 13.13 32.83 -9.32
CA ALA A 240 12.83 31.67 -10.14
C ALA A 240 12.31 32.06 -11.53
N VAL A 241 12.39 31.12 -12.46
CA VAL A 241 11.82 31.23 -13.81
C VAL A 241 10.64 30.29 -13.89
N PHE A 242 9.48 30.80 -14.28
CA PHE A 242 8.27 30.01 -14.43
C PHE A 242 8.12 29.56 -15.88
N SER A 243 7.63 28.33 -16.03
CA SER A 243 7.00 27.90 -17.27
C SER A 243 5.55 28.38 -17.31
N VAL A 244 5.09 28.83 -18.48
CA VAL A 244 3.70 29.19 -18.71
C VAL A 244 3.09 28.16 -19.64
N VAL A 245 2.24 27.29 -19.07
CA VAL A 245 1.64 26.13 -19.72
C VAL A 245 0.25 25.88 -19.16
N GLN A 246 -0.65 25.35 -19.99
CA GLN A 246 -2.00 25.00 -19.58
C GLN A 246 -1.99 24.04 -18.40
N LEU A 247 -2.63 24.45 -17.31
CA LEU A 247 -2.82 23.63 -16.11
C LEU A 247 -4.29 23.15 -16.04
N PRO A 248 -4.59 22.11 -15.25
CA PRO A 248 -5.97 21.71 -14.99
C PRO A 248 -6.81 22.90 -14.47
N PRO A 249 -8.12 22.96 -14.77
CA PRO A 249 -8.96 24.15 -14.50
C PRO A 249 -8.97 24.65 -13.04
N THR A 250 -8.57 23.82 -12.08
CA THR A 250 -8.55 24.14 -10.65
C THR A 250 -7.19 24.62 -10.13
N VAL A 251 -6.15 24.64 -10.98
CA VAL A 251 -4.78 24.99 -10.62
C VAL A 251 -4.28 26.12 -11.53
N SER A 252 -4.05 27.30 -10.96
CA SER A 252 -3.51 28.45 -11.69
C SER A 252 -1.99 28.62 -11.53
N CYS A 253 -1.42 27.99 -10.50
CA CYS A 253 0.00 28.07 -10.18
C CYS A 253 0.45 26.79 -9.47
N LEU A 254 1.67 26.35 -9.80
CA LEU A 254 2.35 25.20 -9.22
C LEU A 254 3.77 25.62 -8.85
N ILE A 255 4.17 25.36 -7.61
CA ILE A 255 5.48 25.69 -7.07
C ILE A 255 6.30 24.40 -7.00
N GLY A 256 7.27 24.30 -7.88
CA GLY A 256 8.14 23.15 -8.06
C GLY A 256 9.43 23.24 -7.24
N ARG A 257 10.31 22.27 -7.47
CA ARG A 257 11.59 22.11 -6.76
C ARG A 257 12.53 23.29 -6.95
N ASP A 258 12.48 23.98 -8.09
CA ASP A 258 13.23 25.20 -8.37
C ASP A 258 13.03 26.30 -7.31
N ILE A 259 11.83 26.41 -6.74
CA ILE A 259 11.50 27.34 -5.65
C ILE A 259 11.61 26.64 -4.29
N LEU A 260 11.05 25.44 -4.15
CA LEU A 260 10.97 24.75 -2.85
C LEU A 260 12.36 24.47 -2.23
N THR A 261 13.35 24.13 -3.07
CA THR A 261 14.73 23.90 -2.58
C THR A 261 15.37 25.18 -2.05
N GLN A 262 15.10 26.33 -2.67
CA GLN A 262 15.60 27.63 -2.20
C GLN A 262 14.96 28.04 -0.86
N LEU A 263 13.72 27.61 -0.61
CA LEU A 263 13.02 27.80 0.66
C LEU A 263 13.46 26.81 1.75
N GLY A 264 14.42 25.93 1.47
CA GLY A 264 14.94 24.95 2.44
C GLY A 264 13.99 23.79 2.71
N VAL A 265 13.02 23.53 1.83
CA VAL A 265 12.18 22.33 1.91
C VAL A 265 13.05 21.12 1.58
N LEU A 266 13.20 20.21 2.55
CA LEU A 266 13.87 18.92 2.36
C LEU A 266 12.96 18.04 1.50
N LEU A 267 13.45 17.65 0.34
CA LEU A 267 12.77 16.81 -0.66
C LEU A 267 13.22 15.36 -0.57
#